data_AF-A0A9X8WN13-F1
#
_entry.id   AF-A0A9X8WN13-F1
#
_cell.length_a   1.000
_cell.length_b   1.000
_cell.length_c   1.000
_cell.angle_alpha   90.00
_cell.angle_beta   90.00
_cell.angle_gamma   90.00
#
_symmetry.space_group_name_H-M   'P 1'
#
loop_
_entity.id
_entity.type
_entity.pdbx_description
1 polymer ?
#
loop_
_entity_poly.entity_id
_entity_poly.type
_entity_poly.pdbx_seq_one_letter_code
_entity_poly.pdbx_strand_id
1 'polypeptide(L)'
;MEFAISGDYHFIQRIKHAKLSGYVHSTFKRTFNIQCVENGELYTIACREMDNGPNTLIIDVISFERMDIKVNDIVHVENGILSVKDKIVITIDKAEIWECVLPLYPRETDNLKVNLAKMKHYIDIFGKGGGIKKNEISKGPYEDEIYKILNERTNLLLNELNNKEMSNPIQHAVSLIGLGPGLTPSGDDFLVGLFTILNIRNSPCFSHQSFCEDVVKMAKTLTNDISYMALKKASIGNVRESIIYLVESLLNRKEEDLLFSLNEVLKIGSSSGTDLALGIVSGLEANLNQEVNYANKDFD
;
A
#
# COMPACT_ATOMS: atom_id res chain seq x y z
N MET A 1 -1.73 19.34 24.25
CA MET A 1 -0.45 18.70 23.94
C MET A 1 -0.75 17.22 23.84
N GLU A 2 -0.51 16.64 22.68
CA GLU A 2 -0.80 15.25 22.38
C GLU A 2 0.49 14.43 22.39
N PHE A 3 0.36 13.12 22.58
CA PHE A 3 1.47 12.20 22.64
C PHE A 3 1.42 11.25 21.46
N ALA A 4 2.55 11.07 20.78
CA ALA A 4 2.71 9.99 19.83
C ALA A 4 2.78 8.63 20.58
N ILE A 5 2.01 7.67 20.08
CA ILE A 5 1.99 6.28 20.55
C ILE A 5 3.08 5.49 19.84
N SER A 6 3.15 5.61 18.52
CA SER A 6 4.12 4.92 17.67
C SER A 6 4.37 5.71 16.39
N GLY A 7 5.41 5.37 15.65
CA GLY A 7 5.62 5.94 14.33
C GLY A 7 6.74 5.31 13.54
N ASP A 8 6.70 5.55 12.23
CA ASP A 8 7.76 5.18 11.30
C ASP A 8 9.12 5.73 11.75
N TYR A 9 10.12 4.84 11.80
CA TYR A 9 11.49 5.19 12.21
C TYR A 9 12.00 6.45 11.51
N HIS A 10 11.90 6.53 10.18
CA HIS A 10 12.44 7.67 9.43
C HIS A 10 11.68 8.97 9.74
N PHE A 11 10.37 8.89 9.93
CA PHE A 11 9.59 10.05 10.36
C PHE A 11 9.97 10.52 11.77
N ILE A 12 10.07 9.60 12.74
CA ILE A 12 10.54 9.90 14.10
C ILE A 12 11.93 10.54 14.08
N GLN A 13 12.88 10.00 13.30
CA GLN A 13 14.22 10.59 13.17
C GLN A 13 14.16 12.00 12.57
N ARG A 14 13.23 12.26 11.64
CA ARG A 14 13.08 13.58 11.04
C ARG A 14 12.55 14.61 12.03
N ILE A 15 11.60 14.20 12.88
CA ILE A 15 11.07 15.04 13.95
C ILE A 15 12.18 15.29 14.99
N LYS A 16 12.85 14.25 15.45
CA LYS A 16 13.93 14.35 16.46
C LYS A 16 15.04 15.31 16.06
N HIS A 17 15.41 15.34 14.77
CA HIS A 17 16.49 16.21 14.28
C HIS A 17 16.01 17.56 13.73
N ALA A 18 14.75 17.95 13.98
CA ALA A 18 14.15 19.21 13.51
C ALA A 18 14.33 19.43 12.00
N LYS A 19 14.21 18.35 11.20
CA LYS A 19 14.43 18.39 9.76
C LYS A 19 13.14 18.55 8.96
N LEU A 20 12.00 18.77 9.60
CA LEU A 20 10.68 18.81 8.98
C LEU A 20 9.99 20.17 9.19
N SER A 21 9.71 20.83 8.08
CA SER A 21 8.77 21.94 7.97
C SER A 21 7.85 21.71 6.78
N GLY A 22 6.65 22.29 6.85
CA GLY A 22 5.64 22.01 5.86
C GLY A 22 4.32 22.67 6.14
N TYR A 23 3.30 22.11 5.51
CA TYR A 23 1.93 22.52 5.72
C TYR A 23 1.00 21.31 5.64
N VAL A 24 -0.16 21.42 6.29
CA VAL A 24 -1.21 20.42 6.17
C VAL A 24 -1.68 20.37 4.72
N HIS A 25 -1.44 19.24 4.07
CA HIS A 25 -1.81 18.97 2.69
C HIS A 25 -3.30 18.61 2.56
N SER A 26 -3.76 17.69 3.40
CA SER A 26 -5.12 17.15 3.34
C SER A 26 -5.57 16.68 4.72
N THR A 27 -6.87 16.80 5.00
CA THR A 27 -7.46 16.44 6.29
C THR A 27 -8.58 15.43 6.10
N PHE A 28 -8.58 14.39 6.93
CA PHE A 28 -9.61 13.37 7.02
C PHE A 28 -10.04 13.22 8.48
N LYS A 29 -11.11 12.43 8.71
CA LYS A 29 -11.62 12.18 10.07
C LYS A 29 -10.56 11.64 11.03
N ARG A 30 -9.77 10.66 10.57
CA ARG A 30 -8.80 9.92 11.41
C ARG A 30 -7.34 10.19 11.06
N THR A 31 -7.07 11.00 10.05
CA THR A 31 -5.71 11.32 9.61
C THR A 31 -5.65 12.75 9.08
N PHE A 32 -4.47 13.34 9.11
CA PHE A 32 -4.14 14.44 8.21
C PHE A 32 -2.74 14.23 7.65
N ASN A 33 -2.53 14.72 6.44
CA ASN A 33 -1.23 14.61 5.76
C ASN A 33 -0.52 15.96 5.79
N ILE A 34 0.79 15.91 5.89
CA ILE A 34 1.71 17.04 5.92
C ILE A 34 2.55 16.97 4.65
N GLN A 35 2.49 18.00 3.82
CA GLN A 35 3.44 18.19 2.73
C GLN A 35 4.71 18.78 3.28
N CYS A 36 5.80 18.04 3.16
CA CYS A 36 7.10 18.44 3.63
C CYS A 36 7.84 19.27 2.57
N VAL A 37 8.40 20.41 2.98
CA VAL A 37 9.08 21.35 2.06
C VAL A 37 10.46 20.84 1.67
N GLU A 38 11.20 20.20 2.58
CA GLU A 38 12.61 19.86 2.32
C GLU A 38 12.80 18.69 1.36
N ASN A 39 11.88 17.73 1.33
CA ASN A 39 11.99 16.54 0.47
C ASN A 39 10.79 16.32 -0.45
N GLY A 40 9.75 17.15 -0.36
CA GLY A 40 8.54 17.00 -1.16
C GLY A 40 7.72 15.74 -0.82
N GLU A 41 7.99 15.06 0.29
CA GLU A 41 7.21 13.89 0.71
C GLU A 41 5.98 14.28 1.54
N LEU A 42 4.95 13.45 1.45
CA LEU A 42 3.85 13.42 2.39
C LEU A 42 4.20 12.58 3.64
N TYR A 43 3.86 13.13 4.80
CA TYR A 43 3.85 12.46 6.09
C TYR A 43 2.45 12.45 6.67
N THR A 44 2.06 11.39 7.36
CA THR A 44 0.70 11.23 7.90
C THR A 44 0.73 11.28 9.42
N ILE A 45 -0.12 12.11 10.01
CA ILE A 45 -0.48 12.00 11.42
C ILE A 45 -1.81 11.25 11.49
N ALA A 46 -1.87 10.18 12.27
CA ALA A 46 -3.01 9.29 12.35
C ALA A 46 -3.48 9.05 13.79
N CYS A 47 -4.77 8.84 13.96
CA CYS A 47 -5.41 8.53 15.24
C CYS A 47 -5.03 7.14 15.76
N ARG A 48 -5.21 6.92 17.07
CA ARG A 48 -4.84 5.68 17.80
C ARG A 48 -5.47 4.38 17.29
N GLU A 49 -6.52 4.46 16.49
CA GLU A 49 -7.22 3.31 15.89
C GLU A 49 -6.67 2.94 14.50
N MET A 50 -5.72 3.70 13.98
CA MET A 50 -5.07 3.43 12.70
C MET A 50 -3.83 2.57 12.91
N ASP A 51 -3.50 1.77 11.91
CA ASP A 51 -2.30 0.94 11.90
C ASP A 51 -1.04 1.76 11.59
N ASN A 52 0.13 1.22 11.97
CA ASN A 52 1.39 1.83 11.58
C ASN A 52 1.60 1.77 10.06
N GLY A 53 2.40 2.70 9.55
CA GLY A 53 2.73 2.71 8.13
C GLY A 53 3.90 3.63 7.80
N PRO A 54 4.43 3.53 6.57
CA PRO A 54 5.54 4.37 6.13
C PRO A 54 5.17 5.85 6.25
N ASN A 55 6.13 6.67 6.67
CA ASN A 55 5.92 8.11 6.90
C ASN A 55 4.73 8.44 7.84
N THR A 56 4.29 7.53 8.70
CA THR A 56 3.11 7.72 9.56
C THR A 56 3.51 7.84 11.04
N LEU A 57 2.87 8.77 11.77
CA LEU A 57 2.96 8.90 13.22
C LEU A 57 1.57 8.69 13.82
N ILE A 58 1.43 7.71 14.70
CA ILE A 58 0.20 7.42 15.44
C ILE A 58 0.19 8.23 16.72
N ILE A 59 -0.91 8.93 17.00
CA ILE A 59 -1.07 9.75 18.20
C ILE A 59 -2.29 9.35 19.02
N ASP A 60 -2.27 9.67 20.31
CA ASP A 60 -3.34 9.33 21.26
C ASP A 60 -4.61 10.19 21.09
N VAL A 61 -5.16 10.21 19.88
CA VAL A 61 -6.36 10.96 19.49
C VAL A 61 -7.32 10.02 18.78
N ILE A 62 -8.62 10.19 18.99
CA ILE A 62 -9.67 9.35 18.36
C ILE A 62 -10.11 9.91 16.99
N SER A 63 -10.17 11.24 16.87
CA SER A 63 -10.59 11.94 15.64
C SER A 63 -10.03 13.37 15.59
N PHE A 64 -9.75 13.87 14.39
CA PHE A 64 -9.30 15.26 14.14
C PHE A 64 -10.45 16.24 13.89
N GLU A 65 -11.70 15.78 13.77
CA GLU A 65 -12.87 16.61 13.39
C GLU A 65 -13.07 17.83 14.29
N ARG A 66 -12.66 17.77 15.56
CA ARG A 66 -12.84 18.85 16.55
C ARG A 66 -11.62 19.75 16.74
N MET A 67 -10.51 19.49 16.05
CA MET A 67 -9.23 20.19 16.25
C MET A 67 -9.04 21.40 15.32
N ASP A 68 -10.04 21.72 14.48
CA ASP A 68 -10.02 22.78 13.46
C ASP A 68 -8.77 22.78 12.55
N ILE A 69 -8.11 21.62 12.38
CA ILE A 69 -6.94 21.52 11.50
C ILE A 69 -7.40 21.72 10.05
N LYS A 70 -6.77 22.64 9.34
CA LYS A 70 -7.14 23.07 7.99
C LYS A 70 -5.97 22.88 7.03
N VAL A 71 -6.31 22.63 5.77
CA VAL A 71 -5.34 22.65 4.67
C VAL A 71 -4.59 24.00 4.67
N ASN A 72 -3.28 23.94 4.40
CA ASN A 72 -2.33 25.05 4.49
C ASN A 72 -2.01 25.54 5.91
N ASP A 73 -2.45 24.85 6.96
CA ASP A 73 -1.91 25.12 8.30
C ASP A 73 -0.42 24.79 8.35
N ILE A 74 0.39 25.73 8.84
CA ILE A 74 1.85 25.60 8.90
C ILE A 74 2.21 24.52 9.92
N VAL A 75 3.12 23.64 9.50
CA VAL A 75 3.71 22.61 10.34
C VAL A 75 5.19 22.89 10.50
N HIS A 76 5.66 22.88 11.75
CA HIS A 76 7.07 23.02 12.06
C HIS A 76 7.46 22.02 13.14
N VAL A 77 8.73 21.66 13.16
CA VAL A 77 9.31 20.84 14.21
C VAL A 77 10.44 21.58 14.89
N GLU A 78 10.42 21.60 16.21
CA GLU A 78 11.48 22.14 17.03
C GLU A 78 11.69 21.24 18.25
N ASN A 79 12.95 20.91 18.57
CA ASN A 79 13.32 20.13 19.77
C ASN A 79 12.53 18.81 19.95
N GLY A 80 12.26 18.07 18.85
CA GLY A 80 11.49 16.83 18.90
C GLY A 80 9.98 17.02 19.10
N ILE A 81 9.47 18.24 18.95
CA ILE A 81 8.05 18.56 19.07
C ILE A 81 7.53 19.00 17.70
N LEU A 82 6.49 18.33 17.20
CA LEU A 82 5.78 18.70 15.98
C LEU A 82 4.57 19.57 16.33
N SER A 83 4.52 20.76 15.75
CA SER A 83 3.44 21.73 15.99
C SER A 83 2.73 22.06 14.68
N VAL A 84 1.39 22.06 14.71
CA VAL A 84 0.53 22.54 13.62
C VAL A 84 -0.15 23.83 14.06
N LYS A 85 0.38 24.97 13.60
CA LYS A 85 0.05 26.32 14.11
C LYS A 85 -0.03 26.32 15.65
N ASP A 86 -1.10 26.87 16.19
CA ASP A 86 -1.50 26.94 17.60
C ASP A 86 -2.54 25.88 17.98
N LYS A 87 -2.82 24.92 17.08
CA LYS A 87 -3.96 23.99 17.18
C LYS A 87 -3.60 22.67 17.85
N ILE A 88 -2.43 22.12 17.51
CA ILE A 88 -1.95 20.86 18.06
C ILE A 88 -0.43 20.87 18.16
N VAL A 89 0.05 20.31 19.27
CA VAL A 89 1.47 20.14 19.59
C VAL A 89 1.66 18.69 20.00
N ILE A 90 2.58 17.99 19.34
CA ILE A 90 2.78 16.55 19.45
C ILE A 90 4.22 16.27 19.88
N THR A 91 4.41 15.57 20.99
CA THR A 91 5.73 15.05 21.40
C THR A 91 5.91 13.60 20.94
N ILE A 92 7.15 13.25 20.60
CA ILE A 92 7.59 11.88 20.26
C ILE A 92 8.34 11.17 21.38
N ASP A 93 8.47 11.75 22.57
CA ASP A 93 9.34 11.24 23.65
C ASP A 93 9.03 9.81 24.08
N LYS A 94 7.77 9.39 23.94
CA LYS A 94 7.27 8.05 24.32
C LYS A 94 6.82 7.22 23.11
N ALA A 95 7.08 7.67 21.90
CA ALA A 95 6.64 6.97 20.71
C ALA A 95 7.44 5.67 20.52
N GLU A 96 6.74 4.56 20.37
CA GLU A 96 7.33 3.31 19.92
C GLU A 96 7.82 3.45 18.47
N ILE A 97 9.02 2.97 18.20
CA ILE A 97 9.57 2.97 16.85
C ILE A 97 9.01 1.77 16.10
N TRP A 98 8.41 2.05 14.94
CA TRP A 98 7.95 1.04 14.01
C TRP A 98 8.78 1.08 12.73
N GLU A 99 9.12 -0.10 12.21
CA GLU A 99 9.83 -0.28 10.94
C GLU A 99 9.09 -1.32 10.08
N CYS A 100 8.99 -1.04 8.79
CA CYS A 100 8.40 -1.99 7.85
C CYS A 100 9.37 -3.15 7.60
N VAL A 101 8.93 -4.36 7.94
CA VAL A 101 9.68 -5.59 7.68
C VAL A 101 8.77 -6.59 6.97
N LEU A 102 9.00 -6.79 5.68
CA LEU A 102 8.30 -7.84 4.93
C LEU A 102 8.80 -9.24 5.34
N PRO A 103 7.91 -10.25 5.42
CA PRO A 103 8.32 -11.62 5.65
C PRO A 103 9.18 -12.16 4.49
N LEU A 104 9.91 -13.24 4.73
CA LEU A 104 10.65 -13.94 3.68
C LEU A 104 9.71 -14.87 2.91
N TYR A 105 9.97 -15.04 1.61
CA TYR A 105 9.28 -16.05 0.82
C TYR A 105 9.60 -17.45 1.37
N PRO A 106 8.60 -18.33 1.57
CA PRO A 106 8.81 -19.66 2.14
C PRO A 106 9.54 -20.56 1.14
N ARG A 107 10.31 -21.52 1.65
CA ARG A 107 10.97 -22.53 0.79
C ARG A 107 9.99 -23.59 0.26
N GLU A 108 8.96 -23.89 1.04
CA GLU A 108 7.89 -24.83 0.68
C GLU A 108 6.60 -24.05 0.43
N THR A 109 6.03 -24.20 -0.77
CA THR A 109 4.90 -23.37 -1.22
C THR A 109 3.53 -24.07 -1.13
N ASP A 110 3.44 -25.27 -0.56
CA ASP A 110 2.17 -26.01 -0.48
C ASP A 110 1.13 -25.30 0.40
N ASN A 111 1.53 -24.85 1.59
CA ASN A 111 0.66 -24.05 2.45
C ASN A 111 0.29 -22.71 1.80
N LEU A 112 1.25 -22.07 1.10
CA LEU A 112 1.00 -20.85 0.36
C LEU A 112 -0.07 -21.05 -0.71
N LYS A 113 0.00 -22.12 -1.52
CA LYS A 113 -1.01 -22.42 -2.55
C LYS A 113 -2.40 -22.61 -1.94
N VAL A 114 -2.49 -23.33 -0.82
CA VAL A 114 -3.76 -23.53 -0.10
C VAL A 114 -4.32 -22.20 0.43
N ASN A 115 -3.48 -21.41 1.08
CA ASN A 115 -3.86 -20.12 1.64
C ASN A 115 -4.27 -19.11 0.55
N LEU A 116 -3.54 -19.08 -0.58
CA LEU A 116 -3.86 -18.26 -1.73
C LEU A 116 -5.22 -18.62 -2.33
N ALA A 117 -5.55 -19.91 -2.47
CA ALA A 117 -6.85 -20.36 -2.93
C ALA A 117 -7.99 -19.90 -1.99
N LYS A 118 -7.77 -19.99 -0.67
CA LYS A 118 -8.73 -19.50 0.34
C LYS A 118 -8.90 -17.99 0.29
N MET A 119 -7.81 -17.24 0.17
CA MET A 119 -7.85 -15.78 0.01
C MET A 119 -8.67 -15.37 -1.21
N LYS A 120 -8.43 -16.01 -2.37
CA LYS A 120 -9.20 -15.76 -3.60
C LYS A 120 -10.68 -16.03 -3.40
N HIS A 121 -11.04 -17.14 -2.77
CA HIS A 121 -12.43 -17.47 -2.48
C HIS A 121 -13.08 -16.46 -1.53
N TYR A 122 -12.37 -16.04 -0.49
CA TYR A 122 -12.87 -15.04 0.46
C TYR A 122 -13.04 -13.67 -0.20
N ILE A 123 -12.10 -13.23 -1.05
CA ILE A 123 -12.23 -12.00 -1.84
C ILE A 123 -13.43 -12.07 -2.79
N ASP A 124 -13.71 -13.24 -3.37
CA ASP A 124 -14.84 -13.38 -4.27
C ASP A 124 -16.18 -13.12 -3.56
N ILE A 125 -16.33 -13.65 -2.34
CA ILE A 125 -17.55 -13.54 -1.53
C ILE A 125 -17.67 -12.18 -0.82
N PHE A 126 -16.58 -11.71 -0.21
CA PHE A 126 -16.60 -10.57 0.72
C PHE A 126 -15.90 -9.32 0.18
N GLY A 127 -15.13 -9.46 -0.91
CA GLY A 127 -14.46 -8.33 -1.56
C GLY A 127 -15.48 -7.38 -2.18
N LYS A 128 -15.24 -6.09 -1.99
CA LYS A 128 -16.11 -5.03 -2.52
C LYS A 128 -15.71 -4.74 -3.96
N GLY A 129 -16.68 -4.77 -4.87
CA GLY A 129 -16.46 -4.45 -6.28
C GLY A 129 -16.47 -2.95 -6.58
N GLY A 130 -16.28 -2.62 -7.87
CA GLY A 130 -16.24 -1.24 -8.39
C GLY A 130 -14.83 -0.76 -8.74
N GLY A 131 -13.90 -1.71 -8.88
CA GLY A 131 -12.50 -1.48 -9.24
C GLY A 131 -11.99 -2.63 -10.11
N ILE A 132 -10.93 -3.30 -9.66
CA ILE A 132 -10.40 -4.54 -10.28
C ILE A 132 -11.42 -5.67 -10.14
N LYS A 133 -12.09 -5.79 -8.98
CA LYS A 133 -13.26 -6.68 -8.83
C LYS A 133 -14.49 -5.99 -9.41
N LYS A 134 -15.19 -6.68 -10.32
CA LYS A 134 -16.48 -6.21 -10.85
C LYS A 134 -17.53 -6.15 -9.74
N ASN A 135 -18.37 -5.12 -9.75
CA ASN A 135 -19.60 -5.15 -8.95
C ASN A 135 -20.58 -6.19 -9.50
N GLU A 136 -21.27 -6.89 -8.60
CA GLU A 136 -22.34 -7.83 -8.97
C GLU A 136 -23.50 -7.12 -9.70
N ILE A 137 -23.80 -5.91 -9.26
CA ILE A 137 -24.80 -5.03 -9.86
C ILE A 137 -24.07 -3.82 -10.44
N SER A 138 -24.07 -3.70 -11.76
CA SER A 138 -23.51 -2.51 -12.45
C SER A 138 -24.26 -1.26 -11.99
N LYS A 139 -23.52 -0.21 -11.63
CA LYS A 139 -24.09 1.10 -11.31
C LYS A 139 -24.20 2.02 -12.54
N GLY A 140 -23.82 1.52 -13.73
CA GLY A 140 -24.02 2.19 -14.99
C GLY A 140 -22.87 2.00 -15.99
N PRO A 141 -23.05 2.48 -17.24
CA PRO A 141 -22.11 2.23 -18.34
C PRO A 141 -20.68 2.71 -18.09
N TYR A 142 -20.53 3.81 -17.34
CA TYR A 142 -19.22 4.36 -16.99
C TYR A 142 -18.40 3.38 -16.13
N GLU A 143 -19.03 2.76 -15.14
CA GLU A 143 -18.35 1.82 -14.25
C GLU A 143 -17.97 0.54 -15.00
N ASP A 144 -18.87 0.03 -15.84
CA ASP A 144 -18.59 -1.15 -16.67
C ASP A 144 -17.41 -0.91 -17.62
N GLU A 145 -17.28 0.30 -18.19
CA GLU A 145 -16.18 0.63 -19.08
C GLU A 145 -14.86 0.77 -18.32
N ILE A 146 -14.87 1.42 -17.15
CA ILE A 146 -13.69 1.49 -16.27
C ILE A 146 -13.24 0.09 -15.86
N TYR A 147 -14.16 -0.79 -15.47
CA TYR A 147 -13.85 -2.18 -15.15
C TYR A 147 -13.20 -2.91 -16.34
N LYS A 148 -13.73 -2.76 -17.57
CA LYS A 148 -13.13 -3.40 -18.76
C LYS A 148 -11.70 -2.93 -18.98
N ILE A 149 -11.44 -1.62 -18.91
CA ILE A 149 -10.10 -1.05 -19.11
C ILE A 149 -9.15 -1.51 -18.01
N LEU A 150 -9.59 -1.51 -16.74
CA LEU A 150 -8.81 -2.02 -15.61
C LEU A 150 -8.45 -3.49 -15.80
N ASN A 151 -9.43 -4.33 -16.15
CA ASN A 151 -9.22 -5.75 -16.37
C ASN A 151 -8.29 -6.01 -17.56
N GLU A 152 -8.47 -5.29 -18.69
CA GLU A 152 -7.59 -5.40 -19.86
C GLU A 152 -6.14 -5.04 -19.50
N ARG A 153 -5.91 -3.87 -18.91
CA ARG A 153 -4.56 -3.39 -18.56
C ARG A 153 -3.89 -4.25 -17.50
N THR A 154 -4.67 -4.74 -16.53
CA THR A 154 -4.18 -5.69 -15.52
C THR A 154 -3.73 -6.98 -16.18
N ASN A 155 -4.54 -7.57 -17.06
CA ASN A 155 -4.17 -8.80 -17.77
C ASN A 155 -2.94 -8.61 -18.67
N LEU A 156 -2.80 -7.47 -19.36
CA LEU A 156 -1.60 -7.15 -20.13
C LEU A 156 -0.34 -7.12 -19.25
N LEU A 157 -0.41 -6.45 -18.10
CA LEU A 157 0.71 -6.41 -17.14
C LEU A 157 1.06 -7.82 -16.61
N LEU A 158 0.05 -8.61 -16.22
CA LEU A 158 0.27 -9.95 -15.67
C LEU A 158 0.84 -10.91 -16.72
N ASN A 159 0.43 -10.80 -17.98
CA ASN A 159 1.02 -11.58 -19.06
C ASN A 159 2.52 -11.27 -19.22
N GLU A 160 2.90 -9.98 -19.21
CA GLU A 160 4.31 -9.58 -19.29
C GLU A 160 5.13 -10.05 -18.07
N LEU A 161 4.56 -10.03 -16.86
CA LEU A 161 5.25 -10.52 -15.65
C LEU A 161 5.48 -12.04 -15.66
N ASN A 162 4.61 -12.79 -16.35
CA ASN A 162 4.75 -14.23 -16.52
C ASN A 162 5.68 -14.60 -17.70
N ASN A 163 5.87 -13.68 -18.64
CA ASN A 163 6.73 -13.88 -19.80
C ASN A 163 8.20 -13.62 -19.47
N LYS A 164 9.10 -14.50 -19.95
CA LYS A 164 10.56 -14.37 -19.72
C LYS A 164 11.18 -13.21 -20.49
N GLU A 165 10.61 -12.86 -21.64
CA GLU A 165 11.03 -11.75 -22.48
C GLU A 165 10.07 -10.59 -22.26
N MET A 166 10.26 -9.89 -21.15
CA MET A 166 9.54 -8.65 -20.85
C MET A 166 9.81 -7.65 -21.97
N SER A 167 8.80 -7.41 -22.80
CA SER A 167 8.92 -6.49 -23.92
C SER A 167 8.61 -5.06 -23.48
N ASN A 168 7.58 -4.88 -22.64
CA ASN A 168 7.19 -3.56 -22.16
C ASN A 168 6.35 -3.54 -20.86
N PRO A 169 6.77 -4.22 -19.78
CA PRO A 169 5.99 -4.30 -18.54
C PRO A 169 5.76 -2.92 -17.89
N ILE A 170 6.73 -2.01 -18.04
CA ILE A 170 6.66 -0.66 -17.46
C ILE A 170 5.48 0.10 -18.06
N GLN A 171 5.29 0.06 -19.39
CA GLN A 171 4.17 0.77 -20.02
C GLN A 171 2.81 0.23 -19.54
N HIS A 172 2.67 -1.09 -19.36
CA HIS A 172 1.42 -1.67 -18.87
C HIS A 172 1.13 -1.29 -17.42
N ALA A 173 2.13 -1.32 -16.54
CA ALA A 173 1.95 -0.84 -15.17
C ALA A 173 1.64 0.67 -15.12
N VAL A 174 2.37 1.48 -15.88
CA VAL A 174 2.11 2.93 -15.99
C VAL A 174 0.70 3.23 -16.48
N SER A 175 0.15 2.39 -17.37
CA SER A 175 -1.22 2.53 -17.85
C SER A 175 -2.28 2.28 -16.77
N LEU A 176 -1.95 1.62 -15.65
CA LEU A 176 -2.86 1.45 -14.52
C LEU A 176 -2.84 2.66 -13.57
N ILE A 177 -1.80 3.49 -13.62
CA ILE A 177 -1.63 4.58 -12.66
C ILE A 177 -2.73 5.62 -12.85
N GLY A 178 -3.40 5.98 -11.74
CA GLY A 178 -4.51 6.93 -11.74
C GLY A 178 -5.82 6.38 -12.31
N LEU A 179 -5.87 5.11 -12.74
CA LEU A 179 -7.06 4.50 -13.34
C LEU A 179 -7.97 3.90 -12.26
N GLY A 180 -9.24 4.29 -12.27
CA GLY A 180 -10.26 3.79 -11.35
C GLY A 180 -10.89 4.91 -10.52
N PRO A 181 -12.01 4.63 -9.84
CA PRO A 181 -12.72 5.64 -9.05
C PRO A 181 -12.07 5.87 -7.68
N GLY A 182 -12.37 7.02 -7.07
CA GLY A 182 -12.06 7.30 -5.67
C GLY A 182 -10.80 8.12 -5.43
N LEU A 183 -10.45 8.28 -4.14
CA LEU A 183 -9.26 9.03 -3.72
C LEU A 183 -7.97 8.25 -4.00
N THR A 184 -8.01 6.92 -3.86
CA THR A 184 -6.94 6.03 -4.31
C THR A 184 -7.51 5.23 -5.48
N PRO A 185 -7.10 5.54 -6.72
CA PRO A 185 -7.57 4.83 -7.91
C PRO A 185 -7.26 3.33 -7.85
N SER A 186 -8.18 2.49 -8.30
CA SER A 186 -8.07 1.03 -8.24
C SER A 186 -6.77 0.46 -8.84
N GLY A 187 -6.27 1.05 -9.93
CA GLY A 187 -5.01 0.65 -10.53
C GLY A 187 -3.80 0.95 -9.64
N ASP A 188 -3.83 2.04 -8.88
CA ASP A 188 -2.78 2.37 -7.90
C ASP A 188 -2.80 1.38 -6.73
N ASP A 189 -4.00 1.11 -6.18
CA ASP A 189 -4.17 0.15 -5.08
C ASP A 189 -3.71 -1.26 -5.48
N PHE A 190 -4.06 -1.70 -6.69
CA PHE A 190 -3.58 -2.95 -7.27
C PHE A 190 -2.05 -3.00 -7.38
N LEU A 191 -1.44 -1.94 -7.92
CA LEU A 191 0.02 -1.85 -8.07
C LEU A 191 0.73 -1.83 -6.71
N VAL A 192 0.17 -1.18 -5.68
CA VAL A 192 0.70 -1.25 -4.31
C VAL A 192 0.75 -2.71 -3.82
N GLY A 193 -0.35 -3.46 -3.98
CA GLY A 193 -0.40 -4.87 -3.62
C GLY A 193 0.62 -5.72 -4.40
N LEU A 194 0.73 -5.48 -5.71
CA LEU A 194 1.69 -6.18 -6.57
C LEU A 194 3.14 -5.87 -6.19
N PHE A 195 3.49 -4.60 -6.00
CA PHE A 195 4.85 -4.16 -5.63
C PHE A 195 5.26 -4.70 -4.26
N THR A 196 4.31 -4.84 -3.34
CA THR A 196 4.56 -5.49 -2.04
C THR A 196 5.15 -6.87 -2.24
N ILE A 197 4.55 -7.69 -3.10
CA ILE A 197 4.97 -9.08 -3.33
C ILE A 197 6.26 -9.16 -4.14
N LEU A 198 6.46 -8.28 -5.14
CA LEU A 198 7.71 -8.22 -5.91
C LEU A 198 8.92 -7.82 -5.05
N ASN A 199 8.70 -7.15 -3.92
CA ASN A 199 9.73 -6.79 -2.95
C ASN A 199 9.95 -7.85 -1.84
N ILE A 200 9.24 -8.98 -1.87
CA ILE A 200 9.49 -10.08 -0.92
C ILE A 200 10.80 -10.77 -1.27
N ARG A 201 11.73 -10.75 -0.30
CA ARG A 201 13.04 -11.40 -0.44
C ARG A 201 12.92 -12.90 -0.58
N ASN A 202 13.86 -13.49 -1.32
CA ASN A 202 13.91 -14.92 -1.68
C ASN A 202 12.75 -15.41 -2.56
N SER A 203 11.87 -14.52 -3.01
CA SER A 203 10.82 -14.89 -3.95
C SER A 203 11.38 -15.04 -5.37
N PRO A 204 10.85 -15.95 -6.20
CA PRO A 204 11.26 -16.10 -7.60
C PRO A 204 11.25 -14.80 -8.43
N CYS A 205 10.34 -13.88 -8.11
CA CYS A 205 10.19 -12.59 -8.80
C CYS A 205 10.98 -11.44 -8.16
N PHE A 206 11.77 -11.67 -7.11
CA PHE A 206 12.52 -10.61 -6.41
C PHE A 206 13.48 -9.85 -7.34
N SER A 207 13.98 -10.49 -8.41
CA SER A 207 14.78 -9.83 -9.44
C SER A 207 14.05 -8.69 -10.16
N HIS A 208 12.72 -8.64 -10.10
CA HIS A 208 11.90 -7.58 -10.69
C HIS A 208 11.69 -6.37 -9.76
N GLN A 209 12.38 -6.27 -8.61
CA GLN A 209 12.21 -5.10 -7.72
C GLN A 209 12.54 -3.76 -8.42
N SER A 210 13.52 -3.73 -9.33
CA SER A 210 13.89 -2.50 -10.05
C SER A 210 12.78 -2.02 -10.99
N PHE A 211 11.95 -2.93 -11.50
CA PHE A 211 10.78 -2.59 -12.29
C PHE A 211 9.79 -1.75 -11.48
N CYS A 212 9.60 -2.02 -10.18
CA CYS A 212 8.74 -1.22 -9.33
C CYS A 212 9.23 0.23 -9.21
N GLU A 213 10.54 0.41 -9.01
CA GLU A 213 11.15 1.75 -8.95
C GLU A 213 11.03 2.50 -10.28
N ASP A 214 11.20 1.81 -11.41
CA ASP A 214 11.09 2.40 -12.74
C ASP A 214 9.67 2.88 -13.05
N VAL A 215 8.64 2.11 -12.64
CA VAL A 215 7.24 2.53 -12.77
C VAL A 215 6.96 3.80 -11.94
N VAL A 216 7.47 3.87 -10.71
CA VAL A 216 7.26 5.03 -9.83
C VAL A 216 7.90 6.32 -10.36
N LYS A 217 8.98 6.23 -11.14
CA LYS A 217 9.58 7.41 -11.81
C LYS A 217 8.58 8.12 -12.74
N MET A 218 7.62 7.39 -13.29
CA MET A 218 6.57 7.93 -14.17
C MET A 218 5.28 8.29 -13.42
N ALA A 219 5.10 7.81 -12.19
CA ALA A 219 3.83 7.88 -11.46
C ALA A 219 3.42 9.28 -10.99
N LYS A 220 4.39 10.17 -10.72
CA LYS A 220 4.17 11.42 -9.97
C LYS A 220 3.11 12.34 -10.59
N THR A 221 2.98 12.37 -11.92
CA THR A 221 2.01 13.22 -12.63
C THR A 221 0.78 12.47 -13.12
N LEU A 222 0.69 11.17 -12.85
CA LEU A 222 -0.37 10.30 -13.37
C LEU A 222 -1.43 9.96 -12.31
N THR A 223 -1.13 10.20 -11.04
CA THR A 223 -2.08 10.06 -9.93
C THR A 223 -1.93 11.22 -8.93
N ASN A 224 -2.76 11.23 -7.89
CA ASN A 224 -2.67 12.22 -6.81
C ASN A 224 -1.52 11.90 -5.84
N ASP A 225 -1.11 12.90 -5.05
CA ASP A 225 0.03 12.81 -4.15
C ASP A 225 -0.09 11.69 -3.10
N ILE A 226 -1.30 11.38 -2.64
CA ILE A 226 -1.55 10.32 -1.65
C ILE A 226 -1.26 8.94 -2.26
N SER A 227 -1.82 8.67 -3.44
CA SER A 227 -1.63 7.39 -4.14
C SER A 227 -0.19 7.26 -4.66
N TYR A 228 0.39 8.35 -5.14
CA TYR A 228 1.81 8.40 -5.52
C TYR A 228 2.73 8.04 -4.34
N MET A 229 2.46 8.56 -3.14
CA MET A 229 3.27 8.23 -1.96
C MET A 229 3.15 6.75 -1.60
N ALA A 230 1.94 6.17 -1.66
CA ALA A 230 1.74 4.74 -1.43
C ALA A 230 2.52 3.88 -2.43
N LEU A 231 2.43 4.19 -3.73
CA LEU A 231 3.20 3.53 -4.79
C LEU A 231 4.70 3.66 -4.56
N LYS A 232 5.19 4.86 -4.24
CA LYS A 232 6.61 5.15 -4.00
C LYS A 232 7.18 4.36 -2.82
N LYS A 233 6.42 4.17 -1.75
CA LYS A 233 6.87 3.37 -0.60
C LYS A 233 6.76 1.88 -0.91
N ALA A 234 5.68 1.43 -1.55
CA ALA A 234 5.50 0.03 -1.93
C ALA A 234 6.56 -0.44 -2.94
N SER A 235 7.04 0.43 -3.83
CA SER A 235 8.07 0.07 -4.82
C SER A 235 9.41 -0.33 -4.23
N ILE A 236 9.67 0.07 -2.97
CA ILE A 236 10.87 -0.31 -2.20
C ILE A 236 10.52 -1.24 -1.03
N GLY A 237 9.35 -1.89 -1.07
CA GLY A 237 8.92 -2.85 -0.04
C GLY A 237 8.40 -2.24 1.27
N ASN A 238 8.18 -0.92 1.32
CA ASN A 238 7.65 -0.25 2.51
C ASN A 238 6.12 -0.10 2.41
N VAL A 239 5.38 -0.81 3.25
CA VAL A 239 3.92 -0.85 3.26
C VAL A 239 3.36 -0.79 4.68
N ARG A 240 2.05 -0.60 4.81
CA ARG A 240 1.36 -0.51 6.11
C ARG A 240 1.42 -1.84 6.87
N GLU A 241 1.37 -1.75 8.20
CA GLU A 241 1.39 -2.88 9.11
C GLU A 241 0.30 -3.92 8.83
N SER A 242 -0.92 -3.48 8.51
CA SER A 242 -2.01 -4.40 8.11
C SER A 242 -1.67 -5.23 6.87
N ILE A 243 -0.96 -4.66 5.90
CA ILE A 243 -0.52 -5.35 4.69
C ILE A 243 0.58 -6.37 5.03
N ILE A 244 1.55 -5.98 5.88
CA ILE A 244 2.59 -6.89 6.37
C ILE A 244 1.96 -8.10 7.06
N TYR A 245 1.00 -7.87 7.95
CA TYR A 245 0.32 -8.93 8.69
C TYR A 245 -0.48 -9.87 7.77
N LEU A 246 -1.13 -9.34 6.73
CA LEU A 246 -1.80 -10.15 5.70
C LEU A 246 -0.81 -11.02 4.93
N VAL A 247 0.30 -10.45 4.46
CA VAL A 247 1.33 -11.20 3.72
C VAL A 247 1.97 -12.26 4.63
N GLU A 248 2.29 -11.93 5.87
CA GLU A 248 2.83 -12.90 6.83
C GLU A 248 1.84 -14.04 7.08
N SER A 249 0.55 -13.73 7.20
CA SER A 249 -0.49 -14.72 7.40
C SER A 249 -0.65 -15.66 6.21
N LEU A 250 -0.56 -15.12 4.99
CA LEU A 250 -0.55 -15.90 3.74
C LEU A 250 0.60 -16.89 3.68
N LEU A 251 1.81 -16.43 4.01
CA LEU A 251 3.04 -17.20 3.83
C LEU A 251 3.29 -18.22 4.95
N ASN A 252 3.00 -17.86 6.20
CA ASN A 252 3.53 -18.58 7.36
C ASN A 252 2.50 -18.96 8.43
N ARG A 253 1.28 -18.39 8.43
CA ARG A 253 0.29 -18.60 9.50
C ARG A 253 -0.87 -19.49 9.08
N LYS A 254 -1.75 -19.75 10.04
CA LYS A 254 -2.96 -20.56 9.86
C LYS A 254 -4.05 -19.77 9.16
N GLU A 255 -5.04 -20.49 8.65
CA GLU A 255 -6.20 -19.94 7.95
C GLU A 255 -6.94 -18.86 8.76
N GLU A 256 -7.12 -19.04 10.07
CA GLU A 256 -7.85 -18.07 10.90
C GLU A 256 -7.16 -16.69 10.90
N ASP A 257 -5.82 -16.65 10.99
CA ASP A 257 -5.03 -15.43 10.93
C ASP A 257 -5.13 -14.77 9.54
N LEU A 258 -5.13 -15.58 8.48
CA LEU A 258 -5.32 -15.14 7.10
C LEU A 258 -6.68 -14.46 6.91
N LEU A 259 -7.77 -15.10 7.32
CA LEU A 259 -9.11 -14.54 7.11
C LEU A 259 -9.34 -13.28 7.94
N PHE A 260 -8.81 -13.26 9.18
CA PHE A 260 -8.87 -12.06 10.01
C PHE A 260 -8.11 -10.89 9.38
N SER A 261 -6.84 -11.09 9.01
CA SER A 261 -6.00 -10.06 8.39
C SER A 261 -6.57 -9.57 7.06
N LEU A 262 -7.07 -10.48 6.23
CA LEU A 262 -7.72 -10.15 4.96
C LEU A 262 -8.97 -9.29 5.20
N ASN A 263 -9.81 -9.65 6.17
CA ASN A 263 -11.01 -8.88 6.49
C ASN A 263 -10.68 -7.45 6.93
N GLU A 264 -9.61 -7.24 7.71
CA GLU A 264 -9.15 -5.88 8.06
C GLU A 264 -8.70 -5.09 6.81
N VAL A 265 -7.97 -5.72 5.89
CA VAL A 265 -7.58 -5.09 4.62
C VAL A 265 -8.81 -4.77 3.75
N LEU A 266 -9.81 -5.65 3.64
CA LEU A 266 -11.02 -5.42 2.85
C LEU A 266 -11.93 -4.29 3.41
N LYS A 267 -11.76 -3.92 4.68
CA LYS A 267 -12.43 -2.74 5.27
C LYS A 267 -11.85 -1.42 4.79
N ILE A 268 -10.65 -1.41 4.19
CA ILE A 268 -10.01 -0.21 3.66
C ILE A 268 -10.77 0.31 2.44
N GLY A 269 -11.34 1.52 2.56
CA GLY A 269 -11.99 2.20 1.45
C GLY A 269 -13.24 1.50 0.92
N SER A 270 -13.71 1.98 -0.24
CA SER A 270 -14.85 1.40 -0.95
C SER A 270 -14.46 0.14 -1.70
N SER A 271 -13.42 0.19 -2.56
CA SER A 271 -12.87 -0.99 -3.26
C SER A 271 -11.36 -1.14 -3.04
N SER A 272 -10.68 -0.11 -2.53
CA SER A 272 -9.22 -0.04 -2.38
C SER A 272 -8.59 -1.25 -1.70
N GLY A 273 -9.15 -1.70 -0.57
CA GLY A 273 -8.67 -2.90 0.10
C GLY A 273 -8.79 -4.18 -0.73
N THR A 274 -9.83 -4.27 -1.55
CA THR A 274 -10.05 -5.41 -2.47
C THR A 274 -9.08 -5.34 -3.65
N ASP A 275 -8.91 -4.16 -4.24
CA ASP A 275 -8.00 -3.93 -5.36
C ASP A 275 -6.54 -4.21 -4.97
N LEU A 276 -6.13 -3.77 -3.77
CA LEU A 276 -4.83 -4.10 -3.18
C LEU A 276 -4.66 -5.60 -2.93
N ALA A 277 -5.65 -6.25 -2.34
CA ALA A 277 -5.62 -7.69 -2.08
C ALA A 277 -5.50 -8.50 -3.39
N LEU A 278 -6.13 -8.06 -4.48
CA LEU A 278 -5.99 -8.66 -5.81
C LEU A 278 -4.60 -8.44 -6.42
N GLY A 279 -3.97 -7.29 -6.14
CA GLY A 279 -2.55 -7.06 -6.45
C GLY A 279 -1.63 -8.06 -5.76
N ILE A 280 -1.87 -8.31 -4.46
CA ILE A 280 -1.14 -9.32 -3.67
C ILE A 280 -1.33 -10.72 -4.28
N VAL A 281 -2.57 -11.12 -4.57
CA VAL A 281 -2.88 -12.40 -5.21
C VAL A 281 -2.08 -12.56 -6.50
N SER A 282 -2.12 -11.54 -7.37
CA SER A 282 -1.47 -11.59 -8.68
C SER A 282 0.05 -11.68 -8.58
N GLY A 283 0.65 -10.97 -7.62
CA GLY A 283 2.09 -11.08 -7.37
C GLY A 283 2.52 -12.45 -6.84
N LEU A 284 1.68 -13.09 -6.02
CA LEU A 284 1.95 -14.45 -5.51
C LEU A 284 1.79 -15.50 -6.61
N GLU A 285 0.77 -15.37 -7.46
CA GLU A 285 0.59 -16.24 -8.62
C GLU A 285 1.77 -16.13 -9.59
N ALA A 286 2.27 -14.92 -9.86
CA ALA A 286 3.47 -14.72 -10.67
C ALA A 286 4.69 -15.45 -10.08
N ASN A 287 4.90 -15.38 -8.76
CA ASN A 287 5.98 -16.12 -8.10
C ASN A 287 5.83 -17.63 -8.26
N LEU A 288 4.64 -18.19 -7.99
CA LEU A 288 4.38 -19.62 -8.11
C LEU A 288 4.55 -20.14 -9.56
N ASN A 289 4.16 -19.33 -10.55
CA ASN A 289 4.37 -19.67 -11.96
C ASN A 289 5.85 -19.72 -12.33
N GLN A 290 6.66 -18.81 -11.79
CA GLN A 290 8.12 -18.82 -12.01
C GLN A 290 8.78 -20.05 -11.37
N GLU A 291 8.32 -20.53 -10.20
CA GLU A 291 8.84 -21.79 -9.60
C GLU A 291 8.70 -22.97 -10.55
N VAL A 292 7.51 -23.15 -11.15
CA VAL A 292 7.23 -24.23 -12.11
C VAL A 292 8.14 -24.10 -13.34
N ASN A 293 8.35 -22.87 -13.82
CA ASN A 293 9.22 -22.60 -14.97
C ASN A 293 10.70 -22.90 -14.70
N TYR A 294 11.18 -22.78 -13.45
CA TYR A 294 12.53 -23.17 -13.06
C TYR A 294 12.65 -24.68 -12.87
N ALA A 295 11.66 -25.31 -12.20
CA ALA A 295 11.66 -26.76 -12.00
C ALA A 295 11.69 -27.54 -13.33
N ASN A 296 10.99 -27.05 -14.36
CA ASN A 296 10.99 -27.68 -15.69
C ASN A 296 12.30 -27.52 -16.47
N LYS A 297 13.21 -26.60 -16.06
CA LYS A 297 14.54 -26.44 -16.71
C LYS A 297 15.58 -27.45 -16.23
N ASP A 298 15.42 -28.00 -15.03
CA ASP A 298 16.37 -28.98 -14.49
C ASP A 298 16.18 -30.39 -15.08
N PHE A 299 15.19 -30.57 -15.97
CA PHE A 299 14.85 -31.82 -16.64
C PHE A 299 15.07 -31.81 -18.17
N ASP A 300 15.50 -30.69 -18.76
CA ASP A 300 15.86 -30.52 -20.18
C ASP A 300 17.39 -30.35 -20.35
#